data_AF-A0A1G2CI79-F1
#
_entry.id   AF-A0A1G2CI79-F1
#
_cell.length_a   1.000
_cell.length_b   1.000
_cell.length_c   1.000
_cell.angle_alpha   90.00
_cell.angle_beta   90.00
_cell.angle_gamma   90.00
#
_symmetry.space_group_name_H-M   'P 1'
#
loop_
_entity.id
_entity.type
_entity.pdbx_description
1 polymer ?
#
loop_
_entity_poly.entity_id
_entity_poly.type
_entity_poly.pdbx_seq_one_letter_code
_entity_poly.pdbx_strand_id
1 'polypeptide(L)'
;MLLLGVPDAGKVVRAYYEEDKDFLGKLHRHYSRRRPPVEIFGNMDLVNYIFRDQLENPKYTIHYWAYDANSLSGLLRAIGFRLVKKQEFDHRYCNPERKFYTLYIKAVK
;
A
#
# COMPACT_ATOMS: atom_id res chain seq x y z
N MET A 1 -2.47 9.31 -19.37
CA MET A 1 -1.58 8.35 -18.68
C MET A 1 -1.73 8.58 -17.19
N LEU A 2 -1.79 7.51 -16.40
CA LEU A 2 -1.92 7.56 -14.95
C LEU A 2 -0.78 6.77 -14.32
N LEU A 3 -0.11 7.35 -13.33
CA LEU A 3 0.88 6.67 -12.48
C LEU A 3 0.38 6.77 -11.04
N LEU A 4 0.18 5.62 -10.40
CA LEU A 4 -0.31 5.52 -9.02
C LEU A 4 0.74 4.84 -8.15
N GLY A 5 0.84 5.29 -6.89
CA GLY A 5 1.58 4.62 -5.83
C GLY A 5 0.67 4.46 -4.62
N VAL A 6 0.37 3.21 -4.25
CA VAL A 6 -0.45 2.87 -3.08
C VAL A 6 0.26 1.85 -2.20
N PRO A 7 -0.07 1.75 -0.90
CA PRO A 7 0.30 0.60 -0.07
C PRO A 7 0.08 -0.74 -0.79
N ASP A 8 1.12 -1.57 -0.87
CA ASP A 8 1.04 -2.93 -1.40
C ASP A 8 0.50 -3.87 -0.32
N ALA A 9 -0.82 -3.97 -0.22
CA ALA A 9 -1.47 -4.84 0.75
C ALA A 9 -1.20 -6.31 0.45
N GLY A 10 -1.04 -6.68 -0.83
CA GLY A 10 -0.66 -8.04 -1.23
C GLY A 10 0.70 -8.45 -0.67
N LYS A 11 1.68 -7.54 -0.69
CA LYS A 11 2.99 -7.76 -0.05
C LYS A 11 2.87 -7.92 1.46
N VAL A 12 2.01 -7.15 2.11
CA VAL A 12 1.77 -7.21 3.55
C VAL A 12 1.14 -8.54 3.95
N VAL A 13 0.09 -8.97 3.26
CA VAL A 13 -0.57 -10.27 3.52
C VAL A 13 0.39 -11.43 3.28
N ARG A 14 1.19 -11.37 2.21
CA ARG A 14 2.23 -12.38 1.96
C ARG A 14 3.25 -12.44 3.10
N ALA A 15 3.76 -11.28 3.54
CA ALA A 15 4.73 -11.24 4.64
C ALA A 15 4.14 -11.79 5.95
N TYR A 16 2.85 -11.55 6.21
CA TYR A 16 2.14 -12.18 7.33
C TYR A 16 2.07 -13.69 7.20
N TYR A 17 1.67 -14.18 6.01
CA TYR A 17 1.56 -15.62 5.73
C TYR A 17 2.91 -16.36 5.81
N GLU A 18 3.98 -15.74 5.32
CA GLU A 18 5.34 -16.29 5.30
C GLU A 18 6.10 -16.07 6.62
N GLU A 19 5.47 -15.42 7.61
CA GLU A 19 6.10 -15.00 8.86
C GLU A 19 7.41 -14.21 8.65
N ASP A 20 7.45 -13.33 7.64
CA ASP A 20 8.62 -12.47 7.35
C ASP A 20 8.81 -11.42 8.47
N LYS A 21 9.51 -11.82 9.53
CA LYS A 21 9.77 -11.00 10.72
C LYS A 21 10.53 -9.73 10.39
N ASP A 22 11.39 -9.74 9.38
CA ASP A 22 12.19 -8.58 9.00
C ASP A 22 11.33 -7.51 8.34
N PHE A 23 10.49 -7.90 7.38
CA PHE A 23 9.55 -6.98 6.73
C PHE A 23 8.51 -6.47 7.72
N LEU A 24 7.88 -7.37 8.49
CA LEU A 24 6.86 -7.02 9.47
C LEU A 24 7.43 -6.10 10.56
N GLY A 25 8.64 -6.37 11.05
CA GLY A 25 9.31 -5.51 12.03
C GLY A 25 9.63 -4.12 11.48
N LYS A 26 10.05 -4.01 10.21
CA LYS A 26 10.24 -2.70 9.54
C LYS A 26 8.92 -1.94 9.39
N LEU A 27 7.85 -2.66 9.03
CA LEU A 27 6.51 -2.10 8.84
C LEU A 27 5.89 -1.64 10.16
N HIS A 28 6.03 -2.42 11.22
CA HIS A 28 5.60 -2.07 12.58
C HIS A 28 6.29 -0.79 13.07
N ARG A 29 7.61 -0.68 12.91
CA ARG A 29 8.36 0.55 13.21
C ARG A 29 7.91 1.75 12.38
N HIS A 30 7.58 1.53 11.11
CA HIS A 30 7.09 2.59 10.22
C HIS A 30 5.77 3.19 10.72
N TYR A 31 4.80 2.35 11.09
CA TYR A 31 3.51 2.82 11.59
C TYR A 31 3.56 3.31 13.04
N SER A 32 4.38 2.72 13.90
CA SER A 32 4.55 3.18 15.29
C SER A 32 5.01 4.64 15.37
N ARG A 33 5.83 5.11 14.40
CA ARG A 33 6.25 6.51 14.31
C ARG A 33 5.11 7.48 14.00
N ARG A 34 4.01 7.00 13.42
CA ARG A 34 2.83 7.81 13.11
C ARG A 34 1.92 8.03 14.32
N ARG A 35 2.19 7.35 15.45
CA ARG A 35 1.38 7.38 16.68
C ARG A 35 -0.10 7.07 16.38
N PRO A 36 -0.39 5.86 15.86
CA PRO A 36 -1.77 5.49 15.55
C PRO A 36 -2.63 5.53 16.83
N PRO A 37 -3.91 5.92 16.74
CA PRO A 37 -4.87 5.91 17.85
C PRO A 37 -5.29 4.49 18.24
N VAL A 38 -4.98 3.50 17.38
CA VAL A 38 -5.21 2.07 17.66
C VAL A 38 -3.89 1.44 18.04
N GLU A 39 -3.88 0.69 19.13
CA GLU A 39 -2.73 -0.08 19.57
C GLU A 39 -2.48 -1.27 18.63
N ILE A 40 -1.23 -1.49 18.24
CA ILE A 40 -0.79 -2.58 17.37
C ILE A 40 0.07 -3.55 18.19
N PHE A 41 -0.55 -4.60 18.72
CA PHE A 41 0.12 -5.57 19.61
C PHE A 41 0.79 -6.71 18.84
N GLY A 42 0.16 -7.17 17.76
CA GLY A 42 0.66 -8.27 16.93
C GLY A 42 0.71 -7.98 15.43
N ASN A 43 1.24 -8.96 14.69
CA ASN A 43 1.31 -8.87 13.22
C ASN A 43 -0.10 -8.84 12.58
N MET A 44 -1.09 -9.51 13.18
CA MET A 44 -2.47 -9.44 12.70
C MET A 44 -3.08 -8.04 12.87
N ASP A 45 -2.80 -7.38 14.00
CA ASP A 45 -3.25 -5.99 14.22
C ASP A 45 -2.62 -5.05 13.21
N LEU A 46 -1.35 -5.27 12.88
CA LEU A 46 -0.63 -4.51 11.86
C LEU A 46 -1.28 -4.68 10.47
N VAL A 47 -1.63 -5.91 10.08
CA VAL A 47 -2.35 -6.20 8.83
C VAL A 47 -3.71 -5.52 8.84
N ASN A 48 -4.49 -5.67 9.90
CA ASN A 48 -5.80 -5.04 10.05
C ASN A 48 -5.71 -3.52 9.96
N TYR A 49 -4.71 -2.91 10.59
CA TYR A 49 -4.47 -1.48 10.53
C TYR A 49 -4.25 -1.00 9.09
N ILE A 50 -3.44 -1.71 8.31
CA ILE A 50 -3.15 -1.37 6.90
C ILE A 50 -4.40 -1.44 6.02
N PHE A 51 -5.31 -2.35 6.31
CA PHE A 51 -6.59 -2.48 5.59
C PHE A 51 -7.61 -1.39 6.00
N ARG A 52 -7.33 -0.64 7.08
CA ARG A 52 -8.18 0.40 7.65
C ARG A 52 -7.54 1.81 7.61
N ASP A 53 -6.33 1.95 7.07
CA ASP A 53 -5.47 3.16 7.04
C ASP A 53 -6.11 4.28 6.16
N GLN A 54 -6.48 5.49 6.59
CA GLN A 54 -6.50 6.16 7.90
C GLN A 54 -7.71 7.11 7.97
N LEU A 55 -8.28 7.26 9.18
CA LEU A 55 -9.06 8.43 9.62
C LEU A 55 -8.19 9.56 10.22
N GLU A 56 -6.87 9.36 10.26
CA GLU A 56 -5.96 10.07 11.19
C GLU A 56 -5.31 11.32 10.62
N ASN A 57 -5.31 11.51 9.29
CA ASN A 57 -4.76 12.71 8.69
C ASN A 57 -5.83 13.43 7.87
N PRO A 58 -6.36 14.57 8.34
CA PRO A 58 -7.39 15.32 7.62
C PRO A 58 -6.89 15.87 6.27
N LYS A 59 -5.57 15.83 6.01
CA LYS A 59 -4.98 16.22 4.73
C LYS A 59 -4.96 15.08 3.70
N TYR A 60 -5.25 13.84 4.09
CA TYR A 60 -5.26 12.70 3.18
C TYR A 60 -6.68 12.24 2.91
N THR A 61 -6.99 12.00 1.63
CA THR A 61 -8.18 11.24 1.24
C THR A 61 -8.08 9.86 1.85
N ILE A 62 -9.13 9.45 2.58
CA ILE A 62 -9.21 8.12 3.18
C ILE A 62 -8.98 7.07 2.09
N HIS A 63 -7.98 6.22 2.28
CA HIS A 63 -7.81 5.04 1.44
C HIS A 63 -8.79 3.98 1.91
N TYR A 64 -9.94 3.90 1.26
CA TYR A 64 -11.01 2.98 1.67
C TYR A 64 -10.67 1.50 1.46
N TRP A 65 -9.72 1.18 0.58
CA TRP A 65 -9.43 -0.19 0.17
C TRP A 65 -7.92 -0.48 0.16
N ALA A 66 -7.58 -1.68 0.60
CA ALA A 66 -6.28 -2.30 0.39
C ALA A 66 -6.25 -2.95 -1.00
N TYR A 67 -5.11 -2.85 -1.69
CA TYR A 67 -4.95 -3.44 -3.01
C TYR A 67 -3.71 -4.32 -3.09
N ASP A 68 -3.86 -5.46 -3.77
CA ASP A 68 -2.76 -6.07 -4.48
C ASP A 68 -2.70 -5.57 -5.93
N ALA A 69 -1.74 -6.08 -6.70
CA ALA A 69 -1.59 -5.69 -8.10
C ALA A 69 -2.74 -6.14 -9.00
N ASN A 70 -3.37 -7.28 -8.69
CA ASN A 70 -4.43 -7.84 -9.52
C ASN A 70 -5.73 -7.06 -9.32
N SER A 71 -6.12 -6.81 -8.07
CA SER A 71 -7.30 -6.03 -7.71
C SER A 71 -7.20 -4.59 -8.25
N LEU A 72 -6.06 -3.91 -8.06
CA LEU A 72 -5.88 -2.56 -8.59
C LEU A 72 -5.89 -2.54 -10.12
N SER A 73 -5.26 -3.52 -10.76
CA SER A 73 -5.29 -3.61 -12.23
C SER A 73 -6.68 -3.89 -12.77
N GLY A 74 -7.44 -4.77 -12.12
CA GLY A 74 -8.83 -5.06 -12.46
C GLY A 74 -9.71 -3.82 -12.37
N LEU A 75 -9.58 -3.05 -11.28
CA LEU A 75 -10.31 -1.79 -11.10
C LEU A 75 -9.99 -0.78 -12.19
N LEU A 76 -8.71 -0.61 -12.53
CA LEU A 76 -8.29 0.31 -13.59
C LEU A 76 -8.81 -0.12 -14.97
N ARG A 77 -8.81 -1.43 -15.27
CA ARG A 77 -9.39 -1.93 -16.52
C ARG A 77 -10.90 -1.71 -16.58
N ALA A 78 -11.61 -1.92 -15.48
CA ALA A 78 -13.06 -1.73 -15.40
C ALA A 78 -13.48 -0.28 -15.71
N ILE A 79 -12.64 0.71 -15.37
CA ILE A 79 -12.89 2.13 -15.68
C ILE A 79 -12.29 2.59 -17.03
N GLY A 80 -11.86 1.64 -17.88
CA GLY A 80 -11.48 1.87 -19.27
C GLY A 80 -9.99 2.06 -19.56
N PHE A 81 -9.08 1.73 -18.64
CA PHE A 81 -7.64 1.69 -18.96
C PHE A 81 -7.30 0.40 -19.72
N ARG A 82 -6.74 0.51 -20.93
CA ARG A 82 -6.40 -0.64 -21.79
C ARG A 82 -5.08 -1.29 -21.41
N LEU A 83 -4.06 -0.48 -21.12
CA LEU A 83 -2.76 -0.97 -20.66
C LEU A 83 -2.61 -0.66 -19.18
N VAL A 84 -2.46 -1.70 -18.36
CA VAL A 84 -2.19 -1.58 -16.93
C VAL A 84 -1.06 -2.51 -16.55
N LYS A 85 0.02 -1.97 -15.97
CA LYS A 85 1.20 -2.74 -15.58
C LYS A 85 1.82 -2.24 -14.29
N LYS A 86 2.48 -3.15 -13.57
CA LYS A 86 3.43 -2.78 -12.51
C LYS A 86 4.51 -1.87 -13.10
N GLN A 87 4.84 -0.84 -12.34
CA GLN A 87 5.87 0.12 -12.68
C GLN A 87 6.97 0.00 -11.63
N GLU A 88 8.23 -0.03 -12.07
CA GLU A 88 9.34 0.09 -11.14
C GLU A 88 9.39 1.50 -10.58
N PHE A 89 9.86 1.63 -9.34
CA PHE A 89 10.03 2.91 -8.69
C PHE A 89 10.96 3.81 -9.52
N ASP A 90 10.47 5.00 -9.87
CA ASP A 90 11.24 6.04 -10.56
C ASP A 90 11.18 7.32 -9.71
N HIS A 91 12.32 7.73 -9.15
CA HIS A 91 12.41 8.88 -8.25
C HIS A 91 12.00 10.21 -8.91
N ARG A 92 11.94 10.27 -10.25
CA ARG A 92 11.47 11.46 -10.98
C ARG A 92 9.96 11.66 -10.86
N TYR A 93 9.21 10.58 -10.60
CA TYR A 93 7.74 10.58 -10.61
C TYR A 93 7.12 10.00 -9.34
N CYS A 94 7.87 9.22 -8.56
CA CYS A 94 7.42 8.55 -7.36
C CYS A 94 8.04 9.22 -6.13
N ASN A 95 7.25 9.44 -5.07
CA ASN A 95 7.76 9.98 -3.80
C ASN A 95 8.74 8.96 -3.15
N PRO A 96 10.03 9.28 -2.99
CA PRO A 96 11.02 8.39 -2.37
C PRO A 96 10.68 8.00 -0.92
N GLU A 97 10.02 8.88 -0.18
CA GLU A 97 9.58 8.61 1.21
C GLU A 97 8.51 7.52 1.26
N ARG A 98 7.77 7.34 0.15
CA ARG A 98 6.78 6.27 -0.04
C ARG A 98 7.34 5.11 -0.87
N LYS A 99 8.66 4.94 -0.99
CA LYS A 99 9.20 3.78 -1.72
C LYS A 99 8.94 2.46 -0.97
N PHE A 100 9.01 2.50 0.35
CA PHE A 100 8.80 1.32 1.18
C PHE A 100 7.37 0.79 0.99
N TYR A 101 7.25 -0.54 0.85
CA TYR A 101 6.01 -1.32 0.66
C TYR A 101 4.98 -0.75 -0.33
N THR A 102 5.39 0.05 -1.32
CA THR A 102 4.44 0.67 -2.25
C THR A 102 4.35 -0.08 -3.56
N LEU A 103 3.12 -0.31 -3.99
CA LEU A 103 2.75 -0.83 -5.29
C LEU A 103 2.61 0.34 -6.26
N TYR A 104 3.46 0.37 -7.27
CA TYR A 104 3.38 1.34 -8.36
C TYR A 104 2.73 0.72 -9.59
N ILE A 105 1.71 1.38 -10.12
CA ILE A 105 0.98 0.97 -11.32
C ILE A 105 1.00 2.11 -12.34
N LYS A 106 1.38 1.79 -13.58
CA LYS A 106 1.23 2.66 -14.74
C LYS A 106 0.05 2.18 -15.58
N ALA A 107 -0.88 3.09 -15.86
CA ALA A 107 -2.08 2.83 -16.64
C ALA A 107 -2.24 3.83 -17.81
N VAL A 108 -2.68 3.32 -18.96
CA VAL A 108 -2.94 4.10 -20.18
C VAL A 108 -4.31 3.71 -20.73
N LYS A 109 -5.16 4.72 -21.01
CA LYS A 109 -6.47 4.53 -21.65
C LYS A 109 -6.27 4.25 -23.14
#